data_AF-A0A497GIW8-F1
#
_entry.id   AF-A0A497GIW8-F1
#
_cell.length_a   1.000
_cell.length_b   1.000
_cell.length_c   1.000
_cell.angle_alpha   90.00
_cell.angle_beta   90.00
_cell.angle_gamma   90.00
#
_symmetry.space_group_name_H-M   'P 1'
#
loop_
_entity.id
_entity.type
_entity.pdbx_description
1 polymer ?
#
loop_
_entity_poly.entity_id
_entity_poly.type
_entity_poly.pdbx_seq_one_letter_code
_entity_poly.pdbx_strand_id
1 'polypeptide(L)'
;MDSSRGILLLLLVSLLALSMFSVVPSRSQEVTYEVSEAGVSVTIDNVDIWITAQTGIGSISIGGVQVVSGLGFAPFRPGWQWVGATWYYGEVLEAPTVEPIEGGIRVRTHARFPPESEQYFEFVGVYTIYNTGMIIANFTITTYEDTDTQWVPFYVNWPIDTFKGSKLYIAYGGTITGVDLPVEYKVTTVSSGTYSVAYASTQYGDMVVILLDPPSLGYSLDDARAWGGSVYELKSTISGAGTLPKGTTFKVSIILFPHSKGAEFTNLIVNAFSGLGAAKSTVEALKKSKPRTPGGSKLLVQCEEEVKLAYDAFSKGDIEGTYAHAKKALELAQKVKSVERQQRIIFFVVIPNVVGLVLMLIVVRSALVKVRS
;
A
#
# COMPACT_ATOMS: atom_id res chain seq x y z
N MET A 1 19.82 11.50 60.83
CA MET A 1 20.31 10.68 59.70
C MET A 1 19.09 10.20 58.90
N ASP A 2 18.21 11.14 58.49
CA ASP A 2 16.82 10.79 58.09
C ASP A 2 16.28 11.54 56.87
N SER A 3 16.93 12.62 56.38
CA SER A 3 16.44 13.32 55.18
C SER A 3 16.88 12.65 53.88
N SER A 4 18.10 12.08 53.82
CA SER A 4 18.61 11.47 52.58
C SER A 4 17.92 10.15 52.24
N ARG A 5 17.45 9.40 53.25
CA ARG A 5 16.65 8.18 53.06
C ARG A 5 15.25 8.50 52.53
N GLY A 6 14.64 9.59 52.98
CA GLY A 6 13.33 10.05 52.49
C GLY A 6 13.37 10.49 51.02
N ILE A 7 14.41 11.24 50.62
CA ILE A 7 14.59 11.71 49.24
C ILE A 7 14.86 10.53 48.28
N LEU A 8 15.67 9.56 48.71
CA LEU A 8 15.96 8.37 47.91
C LEU A 8 14.70 7.50 47.71
N LEU A 9 13.87 7.36 48.75
CA LEU A 9 12.59 6.64 48.63
C LEU A 9 11.62 7.38 47.69
N LEU A 10 11.56 8.71 47.77
CA LEU A 10 10.68 9.51 46.89
C LEU A 10 11.11 9.43 45.42
N LEU A 11 12.42 9.41 45.15
CA LEU A 11 12.98 9.19 43.82
C LEU A 11 12.74 7.77 43.31
N LEU A 12 12.84 6.75 44.17
CA LEU A 12 12.51 5.38 43.77
C LEU A 12 11.01 5.21 43.49
N VAL A 13 10.14 5.83 44.28
CA VAL A 13 8.68 5.77 44.08
C VAL A 13 8.26 6.53 42.83
N SER A 14 8.90 7.67 42.51
CA SER A 14 8.64 8.38 41.26
C SER A 14 9.19 7.65 40.04
N LEU A 15 10.34 6.99 40.12
CA LEU A 15 10.83 6.09 39.06
C LEU A 15 9.94 4.85 38.88
N LEU A 16 9.45 4.25 39.97
CA LEU A 16 8.48 3.14 39.89
C LEU A 16 7.15 3.60 39.30
N ALA A 17 6.67 4.79 39.66
CA ALA A 17 5.45 5.37 39.10
C ALA A 17 5.60 5.65 37.60
N LEU A 18 6.77 6.13 37.14
CA LEU A 18 7.08 6.30 35.71
C LEU A 18 7.18 4.95 34.98
N SER A 19 7.68 3.90 35.63
CA SER A 19 7.75 2.55 35.02
C SER A 19 6.38 1.88 34.88
N MET A 20 5.38 2.27 35.68
CA MET A 20 3.99 1.78 35.56
C MET A 20 3.18 2.48 34.45
N PHE A 21 3.73 3.51 33.80
CA PHE A 21 3.18 4.08 32.56
C PHE A 21 3.72 3.40 31.30
N SER A 22 4.53 2.36 31.44
CA SER A 22 5.03 1.57 30.32
C SER A 22 4.10 0.39 30.06
N VAL A 23 3.42 0.44 28.91
CA VAL A 23 2.53 -0.58 28.35
C VAL A 23 1.17 -0.68 29.04
N VAL A 24 0.32 0.34 28.84
CA VAL A 24 -1.12 0.10 28.81
C VAL A 24 -1.39 -0.66 27.50
N PRO A 25 -1.93 -1.90 27.52
CA PRO A 25 -2.45 -2.50 26.31
C PRO A 25 -3.59 -1.61 25.84
N SER A 26 -3.43 -0.92 24.72
CA SER A 26 -4.50 -0.06 24.20
C SER A 26 -5.68 -0.96 23.82
N ARG A 27 -6.69 -0.99 24.70
CA ARG A 27 -8.06 -1.29 24.26
C ARG A 27 -8.34 -0.32 23.11
N SER A 28 -8.69 -0.87 21.94
CA SER A 28 -9.23 -0.14 20.79
C SER A 28 -10.08 1.04 21.28
N GLN A 29 -9.53 2.26 21.18
CA GLN A 29 -10.31 3.46 21.44
C GLN A 29 -11.24 3.68 20.25
N GLU A 30 -12.47 4.13 20.51
CA GLU A 30 -13.43 4.44 19.45
C GLU A 30 -12.90 5.58 18.57
N VAL A 31 -13.11 5.48 17.27
CA VAL A 31 -12.84 6.58 16.33
C VAL A 31 -13.77 7.74 16.68
N THR A 32 -13.20 8.93 16.88
CA THR A 32 -13.96 10.17 17.08
C THR A 32 -13.86 11.02 15.82
N TYR A 33 -14.92 11.77 15.51
CA TYR A 33 -14.95 12.60 14.31
C TYR A 33 -15.80 13.86 14.46
N GLU A 34 -15.46 14.88 13.69
CA GLU A 34 -16.23 16.11 13.52
C GLU A 34 -16.44 16.37 12.02
N VAL A 35 -17.68 16.65 11.63
CA VAL A 35 -18.04 16.94 10.23
C VAL A 35 -18.31 18.44 10.09
N SER A 36 -17.71 19.04 9.07
CA SER A 36 -17.89 20.44 8.70
C SER A 36 -18.06 20.57 7.19
N GLU A 37 -18.41 21.77 6.71
CA GLU A 37 -18.45 22.07 5.28
C GLU A 37 -17.06 21.92 4.61
N ALA A 38 -15.99 22.16 5.37
CA ALA A 38 -14.63 22.08 4.86
C ALA A 38 -14.11 20.63 4.75
N GLY A 39 -14.73 19.68 5.44
CA GLY A 39 -14.23 18.31 5.54
C GLY A 39 -14.58 17.59 6.85
N VAL A 40 -13.89 16.49 7.10
CA VAL A 40 -14.06 15.64 8.28
C VAL A 40 -12.73 15.53 9.03
N SER A 41 -12.74 15.95 10.29
CA SER A 41 -11.65 15.70 11.25
C SER A 41 -11.89 14.35 11.91
N VAL A 42 -10.89 13.49 11.95
CA VAL A 42 -10.98 12.16 12.56
C VAL A 42 -9.80 11.97 13.52
N THR A 43 -10.09 11.55 14.74
CA THR A 43 -9.07 11.29 15.76
C THR A 43 -9.18 9.84 16.24
N ILE A 44 -8.03 9.16 16.29
CA ILE A 44 -7.87 7.77 16.73
C ILE A 44 -6.64 7.71 17.63
N ASP A 45 -6.82 7.54 18.94
CA ASP A 45 -5.72 7.59 19.91
C ASP A 45 -4.91 8.89 19.79
N ASN A 46 -3.64 8.82 19.37
CA ASN A 46 -2.78 9.97 19.14
C ASN A 46 -2.65 10.36 17.65
N VAL A 47 -3.50 9.81 16.79
CA VAL A 47 -3.52 10.07 15.35
C VAL A 47 -4.65 11.02 15.01
N ASP A 48 -4.33 12.11 14.32
CA ASP A 48 -5.31 13.06 13.78
C ASP A 48 -5.26 13.06 12.25
N ILE A 49 -6.44 13.04 11.62
CA ILE A 49 -6.59 12.98 10.17
C ILE A 49 -7.57 14.07 9.76
N TRP A 50 -7.20 14.85 8.75
CA TRP A 50 -8.07 15.83 8.11
C TRP A 50 -8.38 15.40 6.68
N ILE A 51 -9.63 14.99 6.45
CA ILE A 51 -10.15 14.66 5.12
C ILE A 51 -10.89 15.87 4.59
N THR A 52 -10.41 16.43 3.49
CA THR A 52 -11.02 17.62 2.88
C THR A 52 -12.30 17.27 2.14
N ALA A 53 -13.24 18.23 2.06
CA ALA A 53 -14.45 18.05 1.25
C ALA A 53 -14.14 17.89 -0.26
N GLN A 54 -12.96 18.34 -0.71
CA GLN A 54 -12.45 18.22 -2.08
C GLN A 54 -11.87 16.83 -2.42
N THR A 55 -12.13 15.83 -1.57
CA THR A 55 -11.74 14.42 -1.76
C THR A 55 -10.27 14.09 -1.48
N GLY A 56 -9.37 15.03 -1.18
CA GLY A 56 -8.03 14.73 -0.69
C GLY A 56 -7.92 14.61 0.84
N ILE A 57 -6.79 14.10 1.33
CA ILE A 57 -6.39 14.22 2.74
C ILE A 57 -5.48 15.44 2.86
N GLY A 58 -5.88 16.41 3.68
CA GLY A 58 -5.09 17.62 3.92
C GLY A 58 -3.96 17.39 4.91
N SER A 59 -4.17 16.54 5.92
CA SER A 59 -3.11 16.19 6.86
C SER A 59 -3.33 14.87 7.58
N ILE A 60 -2.23 14.24 7.97
CA ILE A 60 -2.18 13.17 8.98
C ILE A 60 -1.09 13.56 9.98
N SER A 61 -1.41 13.47 11.26
CA SER A 61 -0.49 13.76 12.37
C SER A 61 -0.45 12.61 13.36
N ILE A 62 0.72 12.39 13.98
CA ILE A 62 0.92 11.42 15.06
C ILE A 62 1.53 12.16 16.25
N GLY A 63 0.87 12.15 17.39
CA GLY A 63 1.31 12.87 18.59
C GLY A 63 1.45 14.38 18.36
N GLY A 64 0.60 14.97 17.51
CA GLY A 64 0.63 16.38 17.14
C GLY A 64 1.68 16.76 16.08
N VAL A 65 2.48 15.80 15.57
CA VAL A 65 3.44 16.06 14.49
C VAL A 65 2.89 15.58 13.16
N GLN A 66 2.87 16.47 12.18
CA GLN A 66 2.37 16.19 10.83
C GLN A 66 3.32 15.23 10.10
N VAL A 67 2.81 14.07 9.71
CA VAL A 67 3.53 13.03 8.94
C VAL A 67 3.10 12.98 7.48
N VAL A 68 1.94 13.54 7.15
CA VAL A 68 1.49 13.79 5.78
C VAL A 68 0.85 15.18 5.73
N SER A 69 1.23 16.01 4.75
CA SER A 69 0.69 17.38 4.55
C SER A 69 -0.14 17.56 3.27
N GLY A 70 -0.48 16.44 2.63
CA GLY A 70 -1.30 16.43 1.43
C GLY A 70 -1.24 15.06 0.78
N LEU A 71 -2.41 14.53 0.41
CA LEU A 71 -2.52 13.29 -0.34
C LEU A 71 -3.75 13.33 -1.23
N GLY A 72 -3.57 12.94 -2.49
CA GLY A 72 -4.63 12.96 -3.49
C GLY A 72 -4.08 13.22 -4.90
N PHE A 73 -4.94 13.67 -5.81
CA PHE A 73 -4.55 13.99 -7.19
C PHE A 73 -4.27 15.46 -7.38
N ALA A 74 -3.35 15.76 -8.30
CA ALA A 74 -3.06 17.13 -8.72
C ALA A 74 -2.64 17.19 -10.20
N PRO A 75 -3.60 17.30 -11.13
CA PRO A 75 -3.34 17.23 -12.56
C PRO A 75 -2.64 18.48 -13.09
N PHE A 76 -1.93 18.28 -14.19
CA PHE A 76 -1.30 19.31 -15.00
C PHE A 76 -1.98 19.39 -16.36
N ARG A 77 -2.28 20.62 -16.79
CA ARG A 77 -2.70 20.90 -18.17
C ARG A 77 -1.53 20.83 -19.13
N PRO A 78 -1.78 20.69 -20.45
CA PRO A 78 -0.77 20.84 -21.49
C PRO A 78 0.17 22.03 -21.24
N GLY A 79 1.48 21.81 -21.43
CA GLY A 79 2.50 22.81 -21.14
C GLY A 79 2.93 22.86 -19.67
N TRP A 80 2.74 21.77 -18.92
CA TRP A 80 3.15 21.63 -17.51
C TRP A 80 2.54 22.70 -16.59
N GLN A 81 1.31 23.12 -16.88
CA GLN A 81 0.63 24.11 -16.05
C GLN A 81 -0.05 23.41 -14.87
N TRP A 82 0.39 23.73 -13.66
CA TRP A 82 -0.25 23.30 -12.42
C TRP A 82 -1.63 23.93 -12.27
N VAL A 83 -2.63 23.12 -11.91
CA VAL A 83 -4.00 23.58 -11.70
C VAL A 83 -4.33 23.71 -10.22
N GLY A 84 -4.11 22.64 -9.48
CA GLY A 84 -4.47 22.53 -8.09
C GLY A 84 -4.52 21.07 -7.67
N ALA A 85 -4.82 20.84 -6.40
CA ALA A 85 -4.83 19.50 -5.85
C ALA A 85 -6.07 19.24 -5.00
N THR A 86 -6.54 18.00 -5.03
CA THR A 86 -7.74 17.54 -4.30
C THR A 86 -7.66 17.74 -2.78
N TRP A 87 -6.49 17.99 -2.19
CA TRP A 87 -6.35 18.29 -0.76
C TRP A 87 -6.46 19.79 -0.41
N TYR A 88 -6.74 20.68 -1.37
CA TYR A 88 -7.05 22.10 -1.10
C TYR A 88 -7.87 22.84 -2.17
N TYR A 89 -8.08 22.25 -3.35
CA TYR A 89 -8.74 22.90 -4.49
C TYR A 89 -9.83 22.00 -5.08
N GLY A 90 -10.96 22.60 -5.45
CA GLY A 90 -12.12 21.91 -6.01
C GLY A 90 -13.44 22.51 -5.55
N GLU A 91 -14.48 22.29 -6.35
CA GLU A 91 -15.88 22.56 -6.03
C GLU A 91 -16.50 21.31 -5.39
N VAL A 92 -17.09 21.47 -4.20
CA VAL A 92 -17.77 20.39 -3.49
C VAL A 92 -19.14 20.17 -4.11
N LEU A 93 -19.42 18.94 -4.58
CA LEU A 93 -20.69 18.57 -5.20
C LEU A 93 -21.69 18.02 -4.19
N GLU A 94 -21.19 17.28 -3.20
CA GLU A 94 -21.98 16.82 -2.06
C GLU A 94 -21.18 17.01 -0.77
N ALA A 95 -21.86 17.43 0.30
CA ALA A 95 -21.23 17.55 1.60
C ALA A 95 -20.67 16.20 2.08
N PRO A 96 -19.54 16.19 2.81
CA PRO A 96 -18.99 14.96 3.36
C PRO A 96 -20.00 14.22 4.24
N THR A 97 -20.08 12.90 4.10
CA THR A 97 -20.92 12.05 4.94
C THR A 97 -20.07 11.07 5.75
N VAL A 98 -20.55 10.73 6.95
CA VAL A 98 -19.90 9.75 7.84
C VAL A 98 -20.92 8.72 8.28
N GLU A 99 -20.59 7.44 8.10
CA GLU A 99 -21.40 6.30 8.49
C GLU A 99 -20.62 5.41 9.47
N PRO A 100 -21.16 5.09 10.66
CA PRO A 100 -20.57 4.09 11.53
C PRO A 100 -20.55 2.72 10.87
N ILE A 101 -19.48 1.96 11.08
CA ILE A 101 -19.36 0.57 10.66
C ILE A 101 -18.84 -0.29 11.81
N GLU A 102 -18.86 -1.60 11.65
CA GLU A 102 -18.20 -2.48 12.63
C GLU A 102 -16.70 -2.15 12.72
N GLY A 103 -16.25 -1.75 13.92
CA GLY A 103 -14.85 -1.47 14.21
C GLY A 103 -14.31 -0.15 13.63
N GLY A 104 -15.17 0.80 13.23
CA GLY A 104 -14.73 2.09 12.70
C GLY A 104 -15.82 2.97 12.10
N ILE A 105 -15.42 3.85 11.18
CA ILE A 105 -16.31 4.72 10.41
C ILE A 105 -15.98 4.65 8.92
N ARG A 106 -16.95 5.04 8.09
CA ARG A 106 -16.76 5.29 6.66
C ARG A 106 -17.08 6.73 6.33
N VAL A 107 -16.13 7.44 5.76
CA VAL A 107 -16.29 8.81 5.25
C VAL A 107 -16.43 8.79 3.74
N ARG A 108 -17.38 9.53 3.18
CA ARG A 108 -17.50 9.75 1.74
C ARG A 108 -17.45 11.24 1.41
N THR A 109 -16.71 11.58 0.37
CA THR A 109 -16.59 12.94 -0.18
C THR A 109 -16.87 12.92 -1.68
N HIS A 110 -17.41 14.02 -2.22
CA HIS A 110 -17.69 14.16 -3.64
C HIS A 110 -17.47 15.60 -4.09
N ALA A 111 -16.51 15.79 -4.99
CA ALA A 111 -16.11 17.10 -5.49
C ALA A 111 -15.69 16.99 -6.97
N ARG A 112 -15.42 18.13 -7.60
CA ARG A 112 -14.80 18.19 -8.92
C ARG A 112 -13.82 19.37 -8.99
N PHE A 113 -12.95 19.38 -9.98
CA PHE A 113 -12.35 20.65 -10.36
C PHE A 113 -13.36 21.49 -11.14
N PRO A 114 -13.38 22.80 -10.93
CA PRO A 114 -14.39 23.64 -11.53
C PRO A 114 -14.06 23.88 -13.03
N PRO A 115 -15.04 24.15 -13.90
CA PRO A 115 -14.83 24.24 -15.35
C PRO A 115 -13.77 25.27 -15.78
N GLU A 116 -13.60 26.37 -15.05
CA GLU A 116 -12.57 27.40 -15.32
C GLU A 116 -11.14 26.88 -15.17
N SER A 117 -10.96 25.73 -14.53
CA SER A 117 -9.66 25.05 -14.43
C SER A 117 -9.24 24.37 -15.72
N GLU A 118 -10.15 24.20 -16.69
CA GLU A 118 -9.98 23.41 -17.92
C GLU A 118 -9.50 21.97 -17.67
N GLN A 119 -9.69 21.46 -16.46
CA GLN A 119 -9.42 20.08 -16.07
C GLN A 119 -10.71 19.47 -15.53
N TYR A 120 -11.46 18.80 -16.40
CA TYR A 120 -12.83 18.36 -16.12
C TYR A 120 -12.88 17.03 -15.37
N PHE A 121 -12.34 17.01 -14.15
CA PHE A 121 -12.30 15.82 -13.29
C PHE A 121 -13.29 15.93 -12.13
N GLU A 122 -14.09 14.88 -11.96
CA GLU A 122 -14.93 14.61 -10.81
C GLU A 122 -14.26 13.56 -9.92
N PHE A 123 -14.33 13.73 -8.60
CA PHE A 123 -13.62 12.96 -7.60
C PHE A 123 -14.57 12.45 -6.51
N VAL A 124 -14.60 11.14 -6.32
CA VAL A 124 -15.27 10.49 -5.20
C VAL A 124 -14.24 9.83 -4.31
N GLY A 125 -14.21 10.23 -3.03
CA GLY A 125 -13.38 9.64 -1.99
C GLY A 125 -14.21 8.79 -1.07
N VAL A 126 -13.76 7.57 -0.78
CA VAL A 126 -14.35 6.70 0.25
C VAL A 126 -13.25 6.21 1.17
N TYR A 127 -13.30 6.66 2.42
CA TYR A 127 -12.33 6.37 3.46
C TYR A 127 -12.96 5.43 4.47
N THR A 128 -12.45 4.22 4.59
CA THR A 128 -12.84 3.31 5.67
C THR A 128 -11.76 3.36 6.74
N ILE A 129 -12.13 3.85 7.92
CA ILE A 129 -11.20 4.20 9.00
C ILE A 129 -11.53 3.31 10.19
N TYR A 130 -10.60 2.42 10.56
CA TYR A 130 -10.78 1.47 11.65
C TYR A 130 -10.20 2.01 12.96
N ASN A 131 -10.76 1.56 14.09
CA ASN A 131 -10.25 1.81 15.44
C ASN A 131 -8.79 1.34 15.64
N THR A 132 -8.28 0.50 14.73
CA THR A 132 -6.89 0.01 14.75
C THR A 132 -5.87 1.05 14.27
N GLY A 133 -6.31 2.16 13.69
CA GLY A 133 -5.50 3.18 13.01
C GLY A 133 -5.33 2.95 11.50
N MET A 134 -5.84 1.83 10.98
CA MET A 134 -5.80 1.53 9.55
C MET A 134 -6.85 2.34 8.79
N ILE A 135 -6.44 2.96 7.69
CA ILE A 135 -7.32 3.72 6.79
C ILE A 135 -7.22 3.13 5.39
N ILE A 136 -8.34 2.70 4.83
CA ILE A 136 -8.44 2.31 3.42
C ILE A 136 -9.05 3.50 2.67
N ALA A 137 -8.24 4.17 1.86
CA ALA A 137 -8.66 5.31 1.05
C ALA A 137 -8.87 4.86 -0.40
N ASN A 138 -10.11 4.93 -0.87
CA ASN A 138 -10.48 4.61 -2.23
C ASN A 138 -10.86 5.90 -2.95
N PHE A 139 -10.18 6.16 -4.05
CA PHE A 139 -10.42 7.30 -4.90
C PHE A 139 -10.93 6.84 -6.25
N THR A 140 -11.99 7.48 -6.73
CA THR A 140 -12.45 7.37 -8.11
C THR A 140 -12.37 8.74 -8.76
N ILE A 141 -11.71 8.81 -9.90
CA ILE A 141 -11.64 10.01 -10.74
C ILE A 141 -12.39 9.72 -12.03
N THR A 142 -13.28 10.61 -12.45
CA THR A 142 -14.02 10.50 -13.71
C THR A 142 -13.93 11.80 -14.48
N THR A 143 -13.62 11.74 -15.78
CA THR A 143 -13.71 12.93 -16.64
C THR A 143 -15.17 13.23 -16.98
N TYR A 144 -15.66 14.44 -16.70
CA TYR A 144 -17.04 14.82 -17.04
C TYR A 144 -17.18 15.54 -18.40
N GLU A 145 -16.04 15.94 -18.99
CA GLU A 145 -15.88 16.38 -20.38
C GLU A 145 -14.56 15.83 -20.97
N ASP A 146 -14.39 15.93 -22.29
CA ASP A 146 -13.11 15.61 -22.93
C ASP A 146 -12.02 16.54 -22.35
N THR A 147 -10.96 15.95 -21.82
CA THR A 147 -9.96 16.69 -21.03
C THR A 147 -8.57 16.47 -21.58
N ASP A 148 -7.92 17.52 -22.06
CA ASP A 148 -6.50 17.49 -22.40
C ASP A 148 -5.66 17.56 -21.14
N THR A 149 -4.69 16.65 -21.02
CA THR A 149 -3.82 16.54 -19.85
C THR A 149 -2.36 16.50 -20.27
N GLN A 150 -1.49 17.05 -19.44
CA GLN A 150 -0.05 16.78 -19.50
C GLN A 150 0.33 15.61 -18.60
N TRP A 151 -0.29 15.55 -17.41
CA TRP A 151 0.00 14.54 -16.40
C TRP A 151 -1.08 14.53 -15.33
N VAL A 152 -1.52 13.35 -14.91
CA VAL A 152 -2.41 13.16 -13.75
C VAL A 152 -1.66 12.35 -12.68
N PRO A 153 -0.91 13.02 -11.79
CA PRO A 153 -0.25 12.37 -10.67
C PRO A 153 -1.16 12.19 -9.45
N PHE A 154 -0.83 11.16 -8.68
CA PHE A 154 -1.22 10.97 -7.30
C PHE A 154 -0.04 11.30 -6.38
N TYR A 155 -0.27 12.11 -5.35
CA TYR A 155 0.75 12.61 -4.43
C TYR A 155 0.61 12.02 -3.04
N VAL A 156 1.75 11.82 -2.39
CA VAL A 156 1.87 11.79 -0.93
C VAL A 156 2.97 12.78 -0.53
N ASN A 157 2.59 13.82 0.22
CA ASN A 157 3.49 14.88 0.63
C ASN A 157 4.02 14.62 2.04
N TRP A 158 5.34 14.43 2.13
CA TRP A 158 6.08 14.18 3.38
C TRP A 158 6.72 15.50 3.85
N PRO A 159 6.27 16.10 4.97
CA PRO A 159 6.79 17.39 5.42
C PRO A 159 8.31 17.39 5.66
N ILE A 160 9.02 18.37 5.11
CA ILE A 160 10.48 18.49 5.28
C ILE A 160 10.83 18.72 6.75
N ASP A 161 10.06 19.53 7.48
CA ASP A 161 10.34 19.78 8.90
C ASP A 161 10.25 18.53 9.78
N THR A 162 9.47 17.53 9.34
CA THR A 162 9.34 16.24 10.02
C THR A 162 10.43 15.27 9.58
N PHE A 163 10.79 15.24 8.28
CA PHE A 163 11.58 14.14 7.71
C PHE A 163 12.97 14.53 7.19
N LYS A 164 13.39 15.80 7.24
CA LYS A 164 14.72 16.21 6.78
C LYS A 164 15.82 15.47 7.54
N GLY A 165 16.77 14.88 6.82
CA GLY A 165 17.85 14.07 7.38
C GLY A 165 17.46 12.66 7.81
N SER A 166 16.20 12.25 7.60
CA SER A 166 15.74 10.87 7.82
C SER A 166 15.77 10.05 6.53
N LYS A 167 15.17 8.85 6.55
CA LYS A 167 15.01 7.99 5.39
C LYS A 167 13.54 7.77 5.09
N LEU A 168 13.18 7.82 3.80
CA LEU A 168 11.96 7.22 3.28
C LEU A 168 12.30 5.83 2.76
N TYR A 169 11.65 4.81 3.28
CA TYR A 169 11.82 3.44 2.83
C TYR A 169 10.79 3.09 1.77
N ILE A 170 11.28 2.53 0.66
CA ILE A 170 10.48 2.13 -0.48
C ILE A 170 10.60 0.62 -0.65
N ALA A 171 9.47 -0.09 -0.64
CA ALA A 171 9.43 -1.53 -0.83
C ALA A 171 8.74 -1.91 -2.14
N TYR A 172 9.38 -2.83 -2.88
CA TYR A 172 8.84 -3.43 -4.09
C TYR A 172 9.44 -4.82 -4.33
N GLY A 173 8.61 -5.78 -4.73
CA GLY A 173 9.08 -7.12 -5.11
C GLY A 173 9.85 -7.87 -4.01
N GLY A 174 9.59 -7.58 -2.74
CA GLY A 174 10.29 -8.16 -1.58
C GLY A 174 11.64 -7.50 -1.26
N THR A 175 12.01 -6.43 -1.96
CA THR A 175 13.19 -5.60 -1.65
C THR A 175 12.75 -4.31 -0.99
N ILE A 176 13.49 -3.88 0.05
CA ILE A 176 13.29 -2.60 0.74
C ILE A 176 14.54 -1.74 0.51
N THR A 177 14.35 -0.55 -0.01
CA THR A 177 15.40 0.43 -0.27
C THR A 177 15.16 1.67 0.60
N GLY A 178 16.16 2.05 1.40
CA GLY A 178 16.11 3.31 2.17
C GLY A 178 16.67 4.47 1.35
N VAL A 179 15.84 5.47 1.08
CA VAL A 179 16.22 6.71 0.37
C VAL A 179 16.47 7.82 1.39
N ASP A 180 17.66 8.41 1.35
CA ASP A 180 18.03 9.51 2.24
C ASP A 180 17.30 10.80 1.85
N LEU A 181 16.60 11.40 2.82
CA LEU A 181 15.90 12.66 2.66
C LEU A 181 16.85 13.83 3.01
N PRO A 182 17.23 14.68 2.05
CA PRO A 182 18.35 15.60 2.24
C PRO A 182 17.98 16.78 3.15
N VAL A 183 18.80 17.06 4.17
CA VAL A 183 18.57 18.18 5.11
C VAL A 183 18.41 19.51 4.37
N GLU A 184 19.28 19.77 3.40
CA GLU A 184 19.26 20.93 2.52
C GLU A 184 18.87 20.53 1.10
N TYR A 185 18.30 21.47 0.32
CA TYR A 185 17.99 21.21 -1.08
C TYR A 185 19.27 20.90 -1.87
N LYS A 186 19.25 19.83 -2.67
CA LYS A 186 20.40 19.41 -3.50
C LYS A 186 20.02 19.13 -4.95
N VAL A 187 18.90 18.43 -5.15
CA VAL A 187 18.44 17.97 -6.46
C VAL A 187 16.92 17.90 -6.44
N THR A 188 16.29 18.11 -7.60
CA THR A 188 14.83 18.01 -7.73
C THR A 188 14.34 16.59 -7.50
N THR A 189 14.81 15.60 -8.25
CA THR A 189 14.42 14.19 -8.06
C THR A 189 15.46 13.48 -7.20
N VAL A 190 15.05 13.07 -6.00
CA VAL A 190 15.88 12.37 -5.02
C VAL A 190 15.97 10.88 -5.34
N SER A 191 14.86 10.27 -5.77
CA SER A 191 14.79 8.86 -6.15
C SER A 191 13.62 8.62 -7.09
N SER A 192 13.69 7.57 -7.90
CA SER A 192 12.57 7.10 -8.72
C SER A 192 12.61 5.59 -8.88
N GLY A 193 11.49 4.99 -9.28
CA GLY A 193 11.41 3.54 -9.47
C GLY A 193 9.97 3.04 -9.41
N THR A 194 9.77 1.83 -8.89
CA THR A 194 8.45 1.25 -8.64
C THR A 194 8.32 0.96 -7.16
N TYR A 195 7.13 1.16 -6.59
CA TYR A 195 6.84 0.85 -5.19
C TYR A 195 5.48 0.17 -5.05
N SER A 196 5.35 -0.63 -3.99
CA SER A 196 4.08 -1.14 -3.46
C SER A 196 3.84 -0.62 -2.05
N VAL A 197 4.90 -0.33 -1.30
CA VAL A 197 4.85 0.26 0.05
C VAL A 197 5.87 1.38 0.14
N ALA A 198 5.50 2.49 0.77
CA ALA A 198 6.41 3.54 1.20
C ALA A 198 6.18 3.81 2.69
N TYR A 199 7.23 3.95 3.47
CA TYR A 199 7.09 4.28 4.90
C TYR A 199 8.24 5.12 5.42
N ALA A 200 7.94 5.95 6.41
CA ALA A 200 8.93 6.70 7.15
C ALA A 200 8.61 6.66 8.64
N SER A 201 9.67 6.72 9.45
CA SER A 201 9.59 6.66 10.90
C SER A 201 9.90 8.02 11.51
N THR A 202 9.18 8.34 12.57
CA THR A 202 9.45 9.48 13.46
C THR A 202 9.56 9.00 14.90
N GLN A 203 10.01 9.87 15.81
CA GLN A 203 9.99 9.53 17.23
C GLN A 203 8.57 9.35 17.82
N TYR A 204 7.54 9.83 17.12
CA TYR A 204 6.14 9.77 17.57
C TYR A 204 5.38 8.57 16.99
N GLY A 205 5.92 7.97 15.92
CA GLY A 205 5.32 6.85 15.21
C GLY A 205 5.75 6.78 13.76
N ASP A 206 5.27 5.74 13.09
CA ASP A 206 5.54 5.43 11.71
C ASP A 206 4.31 5.75 10.86
N MET A 207 4.56 6.19 9.63
CA MET A 207 3.54 6.37 8.61
C MET A 207 3.82 5.40 7.48
N VAL A 208 2.90 4.46 7.26
CA VAL A 208 2.98 3.47 6.16
C VAL A 208 1.93 3.78 5.11
N VAL A 209 2.35 3.83 3.85
CA VAL A 209 1.50 3.98 2.66
C VAL A 209 1.62 2.73 1.81
N ILE A 210 0.50 2.11 1.46
CA ILE A 210 0.47 0.86 0.72
C ILE A 210 -0.47 0.99 -0.46
N LEU A 211 -0.02 0.54 -1.63
CA LEU A 211 -0.85 0.50 -2.82
C LEU A 211 -1.63 -0.82 -2.87
N LEU A 212 -2.97 -0.72 -2.97
CA LEU A 212 -3.85 -1.88 -3.10
C LEU A 212 -4.26 -2.12 -4.54
N ASP A 213 -4.73 -1.07 -5.20
CA ASP A 213 -5.17 -1.12 -6.58
C ASP A 213 -4.88 0.22 -7.28
N PRO A 214 -3.95 0.25 -8.25
CA PRO A 214 -3.07 -0.85 -8.65
C PRO A 214 -2.11 -1.27 -7.52
N PRO A 215 -1.66 -2.55 -7.45
CA PRO A 215 -0.82 -3.05 -6.35
C PRO A 215 0.64 -2.55 -6.38
N SER A 216 1.00 -1.79 -7.42
CA SER A 216 2.27 -1.10 -7.53
C SER A 216 2.18 0.03 -8.55
N LEU A 217 2.91 1.11 -8.33
CA LEU A 217 3.02 2.25 -9.26
C LEU A 217 4.48 2.63 -9.47
N GLY A 218 4.77 3.19 -10.64
CA GLY A 218 6.00 3.95 -10.83
C GLY A 218 5.95 5.23 -10.01
N TYR A 219 7.06 5.62 -9.39
CA TYR A 219 7.17 6.82 -8.57
C TYR A 219 8.35 7.70 -8.95
N SER A 220 8.20 9.00 -8.68
CA SER A 220 9.29 9.97 -8.48
C SER A 220 9.16 10.54 -7.08
N LEU A 221 10.25 10.53 -6.31
CA LEU A 221 10.39 11.22 -5.04
C LEU A 221 11.13 12.51 -5.30
N ASP A 222 10.41 13.62 -5.29
CA ASP A 222 10.96 14.93 -5.58
C ASP A 222 11.05 15.80 -4.33
N ASP A 223 12.01 16.72 -4.30
CA ASP A 223 12.17 17.74 -3.29
C ASP A 223 11.48 19.03 -3.75
N ALA A 224 10.33 19.36 -3.16
CA ALA A 224 9.51 20.48 -3.59
C ALA A 224 10.15 21.85 -3.35
N ARG A 225 11.28 21.93 -2.62
CA ARG A 225 12.05 23.17 -2.49
C ARG A 225 12.54 23.69 -3.84
N ALA A 226 12.65 22.83 -4.86
CA ALA A 226 12.89 23.23 -6.25
C ALA A 226 11.86 24.26 -6.76
N TRP A 227 10.65 24.27 -6.21
CA TRP A 227 9.55 25.16 -6.55
C TRP A 227 9.07 26.00 -5.36
N GLY A 228 9.88 26.13 -4.31
CA GLY A 228 9.55 26.89 -3.10
C GLY A 228 8.62 26.17 -2.11
N GLY A 229 8.37 24.87 -2.30
CA GLY A 229 7.61 24.04 -1.37
C GLY A 229 8.42 23.57 -0.15
N SER A 230 7.73 23.00 0.84
CA SER A 230 8.30 22.52 2.11
C SER A 230 8.07 21.02 2.34
N VAL A 231 7.96 20.23 1.27
CA VAL A 231 7.65 18.80 1.30
C VAL A 231 8.58 18.00 0.39
N TYR A 232 8.77 16.71 0.70
CA TYR A 232 9.17 15.72 -0.29
C TYR A 232 7.92 15.10 -0.90
N GLU A 233 7.83 15.10 -2.23
CA GLU A 233 6.66 14.64 -2.97
C GLU A 233 6.89 13.24 -3.51
N LEU A 234 6.19 12.25 -2.97
CA LEU A 234 6.11 10.94 -3.59
C LEU A 234 4.99 10.97 -4.64
N LYS A 235 5.37 11.00 -5.91
CA LYS A 235 4.45 11.19 -7.04
C LYS A 235 4.33 9.95 -7.88
N SER A 236 3.09 9.54 -8.15
CA SER A 236 2.77 8.36 -8.93
C SER A 236 1.92 8.72 -10.14
N THR A 237 2.33 8.29 -11.33
CA THR A 237 1.59 8.60 -12.56
C THR A 237 0.36 7.72 -12.69
N ILE A 238 -0.82 8.34 -12.76
CA ILE A 238 -2.09 7.67 -13.05
C ILE A 238 -2.40 7.73 -14.54
N SER A 239 -2.24 8.90 -15.14
CA SER A 239 -2.34 9.12 -16.58
C SER A 239 -1.24 10.06 -17.08
N GLY A 240 -0.78 9.82 -18.31
CA GLY A 240 0.18 10.67 -19.01
C GLY A 240 -0.48 11.70 -19.92
N ALA A 241 0.32 12.32 -20.77
CA ALA A 241 -0.14 13.36 -21.70
C ALA A 241 -1.11 12.82 -22.76
N GLY A 242 -2.14 13.59 -23.07
CA GLY A 242 -3.13 13.30 -24.11
C GLY A 242 -4.54 13.74 -23.74
N THR A 243 -5.47 13.51 -24.67
CA THR A 243 -6.90 13.77 -24.49
C THR A 243 -7.56 12.57 -23.84
N LEU A 244 -8.20 12.79 -22.70
CA LEU A 244 -9.01 11.81 -22.00
C LEU A 244 -10.47 12.02 -22.41
N PRO A 245 -11.12 11.05 -23.09
CA PRO A 245 -12.52 11.16 -23.43
C PRO A 245 -13.41 11.31 -22.20
N LYS A 246 -14.54 11.98 -22.32
CA LYS A 246 -15.59 12.04 -21.31
C LYS A 246 -15.98 10.64 -20.82
N GLY A 247 -16.12 10.49 -19.51
CA GLY A 247 -16.46 9.24 -18.84
C GLY A 247 -15.27 8.33 -18.54
N THR A 248 -14.05 8.73 -18.93
CA THR A 248 -12.83 7.99 -18.57
C THR A 248 -12.69 7.97 -17.05
N THR A 249 -12.57 6.76 -16.49
CA THR A 249 -12.53 6.55 -15.04
C THR A 249 -11.20 5.92 -14.61
N PHE A 250 -10.58 6.50 -13.58
CA PHE A 250 -9.41 5.94 -12.90
C PHE A 250 -9.77 5.62 -11.45
N LYS A 251 -9.20 4.54 -10.91
CA LYS A 251 -9.38 4.15 -9.51
C LYS A 251 -8.03 3.95 -8.86
N VAL A 252 -7.89 4.50 -7.66
CA VAL A 252 -6.72 4.30 -6.80
C VAL A 252 -7.21 3.91 -5.43
N SER A 253 -6.75 2.76 -4.93
CA SER A 253 -7.02 2.28 -3.59
C SER A 253 -5.69 2.15 -2.86
N ILE A 254 -5.60 2.75 -1.68
CA ILE A 254 -4.41 2.71 -0.84
C ILE A 254 -4.77 2.45 0.63
N ILE A 255 -3.78 1.97 1.37
CA ILE A 255 -3.81 1.95 2.83
C ILE A 255 -2.91 3.04 3.35
N LEU A 256 -3.39 3.72 4.38
CA LEU A 256 -2.61 4.59 5.22
C LEU A 256 -2.65 4.00 6.63
N PHE A 257 -1.48 3.80 7.21
CA PHE A 257 -1.36 3.26 8.57
C PHE A 257 -0.40 4.12 9.39
N PRO A 258 -0.87 5.28 9.88
CA PRO A 258 -0.19 6.01 10.94
C PRO A 258 -0.27 5.22 12.25
N HIS A 259 0.85 4.94 12.92
CA HIS A 259 0.83 4.21 14.20
C HIS A 259 2.07 4.46 15.08
N SER A 260 1.92 4.27 16.39
CA SER A 260 3.00 4.34 17.39
C SER A 260 3.52 2.97 17.86
N LYS A 261 3.15 1.87 17.16
CA LYS A 261 3.41 0.46 17.55
C LYS A 261 4.85 -0.04 17.36
N GLY A 262 5.77 0.81 16.92
CA GLY A 262 7.19 0.48 16.74
C GLY A 262 7.55 -0.30 15.46
N ALA A 263 8.85 -0.41 15.19
CA ALA A 263 9.39 -0.89 13.92
C ALA A 263 9.10 -2.37 13.60
N GLU A 264 8.93 -3.22 14.63
CA GLU A 264 8.55 -4.63 14.41
C GLU A 264 7.18 -4.74 13.76
N PHE A 265 6.21 -3.92 14.20
CA PHE A 265 4.88 -3.86 13.61
C PHE A 265 4.94 -3.31 12.17
N THR A 266 5.75 -2.27 11.92
CA THR A 266 6.00 -1.74 10.58
C THR A 266 6.55 -2.80 9.65
N ASN A 267 7.54 -3.57 10.09
CA ASN A 267 8.12 -4.66 9.31
C ASN A 267 7.09 -5.76 9.02
N LEU A 268 6.20 -6.09 9.97
CA LEU A 268 5.11 -7.04 9.75
C LEU A 268 4.20 -6.58 8.61
N ILE A 269 3.75 -5.31 8.65
CA ILE A 269 2.93 -4.69 7.61
C ILE A 269 3.66 -4.71 6.26
N VAL A 270 4.88 -4.15 6.20
CA VAL A 270 5.64 -4.02 4.96
C VAL A 270 5.85 -5.39 4.31
N ASN A 271 6.20 -6.41 5.10
CA ASN A 271 6.37 -7.77 4.60
C ASN A 271 5.05 -8.39 4.12
N ALA A 272 3.94 -8.16 4.83
CA ALA A 272 2.63 -8.65 4.43
C ALA A 272 2.23 -8.11 3.05
N PHE A 273 2.35 -6.80 2.85
CA PHE A 273 1.84 -6.13 1.66
C PHE A 273 2.79 -6.13 0.47
N SER A 274 4.11 -6.04 0.70
CA SER A 274 5.07 -6.35 -0.36
C SER A 274 4.89 -7.79 -0.85
N GLY A 275 4.55 -8.71 0.06
CA GLY A 275 4.30 -10.10 -0.29
C GLY A 275 2.97 -10.32 -1.02
N LEU A 276 1.89 -9.69 -0.55
CA LEU A 276 0.55 -9.79 -1.12
C LEU A 276 0.49 -9.26 -2.55
N GLY A 277 1.10 -8.10 -2.82
CA GLY A 277 1.21 -7.54 -4.17
C GLY A 277 1.93 -8.50 -5.12
N ALA A 278 3.08 -9.04 -4.70
CA ALA A 278 3.83 -10.03 -5.46
C ALA A 278 3.04 -11.34 -5.67
N ALA A 279 2.27 -11.79 -4.67
CA ALA A 279 1.42 -12.97 -4.77
C ALA A 279 0.32 -12.77 -5.82
N LYS A 280 -0.43 -11.66 -5.75
CA LYS A 280 -1.49 -11.33 -6.72
C LYS A 280 -0.93 -11.23 -8.15
N SER A 281 0.16 -10.49 -8.36
CA SER A 281 0.79 -10.41 -9.69
C SER A 281 1.27 -11.77 -10.20
N THR A 282 1.79 -12.62 -9.31
CA THR A 282 2.21 -13.97 -9.68
C THR A 282 1.01 -14.84 -10.03
N VAL A 283 -0.09 -14.77 -9.28
CA VAL A 283 -1.35 -15.47 -9.59
C VAL A 283 -1.88 -15.04 -10.96
N GLU A 284 -1.95 -13.74 -11.24
CA GLU A 284 -2.41 -13.25 -12.55
C GLU A 284 -1.53 -13.72 -13.70
N ALA A 285 -0.20 -13.70 -13.53
CA ALA A 285 0.74 -14.23 -14.51
C ALA A 285 0.53 -15.75 -14.71
N LEU A 286 0.35 -16.51 -13.63
CA LEU A 286 0.08 -17.95 -13.69
C LEU A 286 -1.25 -18.23 -14.40
N LYS A 287 -2.31 -17.47 -14.12
CA LYS A 287 -3.62 -17.58 -14.81
C LYS A 287 -3.51 -17.32 -16.31
N LYS A 288 -2.74 -16.30 -16.71
CA LYS A 288 -2.48 -16.00 -18.13
C LYS A 288 -1.70 -17.14 -18.80
N SER A 289 -0.68 -17.67 -18.12
CA SER A 289 0.13 -18.77 -18.65
C SER A 289 -0.58 -20.12 -18.68
N LYS A 290 -1.64 -20.29 -17.86
CA LYS A 290 -2.37 -21.53 -17.54
C LYS A 290 -1.44 -22.69 -17.18
N PRO A 291 -1.37 -23.11 -15.90
CA PRO A 291 -0.61 -24.30 -15.55
C PRO A 291 -1.03 -25.49 -16.42
N ARG A 292 -0.05 -26.14 -17.06
CA ARG A 292 -0.26 -27.22 -18.02
C ARG A 292 -0.44 -28.57 -17.36
N THR A 293 -0.25 -28.63 -16.05
CA THR A 293 -0.20 -29.87 -15.29
C THR A 293 -1.28 -29.89 -14.19
N PRO A 294 -1.91 -31.05 -13.90
CA PRO A 294 -2.95 -31.14 -12.87
C PRO A 294 -2.48 -30.70 -11.47
N GLY A 295 -1.21 -31.00 -11.14
CA GLY A 295 -0.60 -30.57 -9.87
C GLY A 295 -0.41 -29.06 -9.79
N GLY A 296 0.04 -28.44 -10.89
CA GLY A 296 0.14 -26.98 -11.00
C GLY A 296 -1.22 -26.29 -10.90
N SER A 297 -2.25 -26.82 -11.55
CA SER A 297 -3.62 -26.25 -11.49
C SER A 297 -4.21 -26.32 -10.08
N LYS A 298 -4.03 -27.44 -9.36
CA LYS A 298 -4.49 -27.57 -7.97
C LYS A 298 -3.83 -26.55 -7.04
N LEU A 299 -2.52 -26.37 -7.17
CA LEU A 299 -1.77 -25.39 -6.37
C LEU A 299 -2.15 -23.95 -6.72
N LEU A 300 -2.47 -23.66 -7.99
CA LEU A 300 -2.97 -22.34 -8.39
C LEU A 300 -4.30 -22.00 -7.70
N VAL A 301 -5.25 -22.94 -7.65
CA VAL A 301 -6.54 -22.72 -6.95
C VAL A 301 -6.32 -22.47 -5.46
N GLN A 302 -5.43 -23.21 -4.81
CA GLN A 302 -5.10 -22.96 -3.40
C GLN A 302 -4.44 -21.59 -3.20
N CYS A 303 -3.57 -21.19 -4.13
CA CYS A 303 -2.94 -19.88 -4.11
C CYS A 303 -3.98 -18.75 -4.26
N GLU A 304 -4.95 -18.90 -5.17
CA GLU A 304 -6.06 -17.95 -5.33
C GLU A 304 -6.89 -17.82 -4.03
N GLU A 305 -7.19 -18.93 -3.37
CA GLU A 305 -7.94 -18.92 -2.11
C GLU A 305 -7.17 -18.21 -0.99
N GLU A 306 -5.87 -18.48 -0.84
CA GLU A 306 -5.05 -17.79 0.16
C GLU A 306 -4.91 -16.29 -0.14
N VAL A 307 -4.84 -15.88 -1.41
CA VAL A 307 -4.90 -14.45 -1.78
C VAL A 307 -6.24 -13.84 -1.38
N LYS A 308 -7.35 -14.55 -1.61
CA LYS A 308 -8.68 -14.09 -1.20
C LYS A 308 -8.79 -13.96 0.33
N LEU A 309 -8.36 -14.97 1.09
CA LEU A 309 -8.35 -14.92 2.55
C LEU A 309 -7.47 -13.80 3.09
N ALA A 310 -6.33 -13.52 2.44
CA ALA A 310 -5.50 -12.37 2.78
C ALA A 310 -6.26 -11.05 2.58
N TYR A 311 -6.99 -10.89 1.48
CA TYR A 311 -7.84 -9.71 1.25
C TYR A 311 -9.04 -9.61 2.21
N ASP A 312 -9.65 -10.75 2.59
CA ASP A 312 -10.76 -10.79 3.55
C ASP A 312 -10.30 -10.41 4.96
N ALA A 313 -9.19 -10.98 5.44
CA ALA A 313 -8.56 -10.59 6.71
C ALA A 313 -8.18 -9.10 6.68
N PHE A 314 -7.59 -8.67 5.57
CA PHE A 314 -7.23 -7.29 5.34
C PHE A 314 -8.44 -6.35 5.41
N SER A 315 -9.58 -6.70 4.79
CA SER A 315 -10.81 -5.91 4.83
C SER A 315 -11.43 -5.72 6.22
N LYS A 316 -10.91 -6.44 7.22
CA LYS A 316 -11.32 -6.36 8.63
C LYS A 316 -10.26 -5.70 9.51
N GLY A 317 -9.15 -5.26 8.92
CA GLY A 317 -8.00 -4.73 9.66
C GLY A 317 -7.14 -5.77 10.37
N ASP A 318 -7.28 -7.07 10.03
CA ASP A 318 -6.47 -8.15 10.57
C ASP A 318 -5.14 -8.28 9.81
N ILE A 319 -4.12 -7.56 10.26
CA ILE A 319 -2.78 -7.53 9.65
C ILE A 319 -2.04 -8.86 9.81
N GLU A 320 -2.21 -9.54 10.94
CA GLU A 320 -1.54 -10.82 11.20
C GLU A 320 -2.10 -11.92 10.30
N GLY A 321 -3.43 -12.00 10.18
CA GLY A 321 -4.12 -12.87 9.23
C GLY A 321 -3.73 -12.54 7.78
N THR A 322 -3.67 -11.25 7.43
CA THR A 322 -3.20 -10.79 6.11
C THR A 322 -1.79 -11.31 5.81
N TYR A 323 -0.85 -11.14 6.74
CA TYR A 323 0.53 -11.60 6.60
C TYR A 323 0.60 -13.12 6.42
N ALA A 324 -0.08 -13.88 7.28
CA ALA A 324 -0.06 -15.34 7.26
C ALA A 324 -0.57 -15.90 5.92
N HIS A 325 -1.71 -15.39 5.45
CA HIS A 325 -2.30 -15.81 4.18
C HIS A 325 -1.48 -15.34 2.97
N ALA A 326 -0.96 -14.11 2.97
CA ALA A 326 -0.11 -13.60 1.88
C ALA A 326 1.20 -14.40 1.74
N LYS A 327 1.86 -14.72 2.87
CA LYS A 327 3.06 -15.56 2.90
C LYS A 327 2.77 -16.95 2.32
N LYS A 328 1.69 -17.58 2.76
CA LYS A 328 1.28 -18.91 2.27
C LYS A 328 0.95 -18.88 0.77
N ALA A 329 0.31 -17.82 0.29
CA ALA A 329 0.05 -17.62 -1.13
C ALA A 329 1.35 -17.57 -1.95
N LEU A 330 2.38 -16.84 -1.49
CA LEU A 330 3.70 -16.80 -2.15
C LEU A 330 4.38 -18.17 -2.18
N GLU A 331 4.36 -18.90 -1.06
CA GLU A 331 4.93 -20.25 -0.99
C GLU A 331 4.25 -21.20 -1.98
N LEU A 332 2.91 -21.12 -2.09
CA LEU A 332 2.14 -21.89 -3.08
C LEU A 332 2.50 -21.49 -4.51
N ALA A 333 2.63 -20.20 -4.79
CA ALA A 333 3.00 -19.70 -6.12
C ALA A 333 4.39 -20.18 -6.56
N GLN A 334 5.36 -20.24 -5.65
CA GLN A 334 6.68 -20.83 -5.90
C GLN A 334 6.58 -22.35 -6.16
N LYS A 335 5.74 -23.07 -5.40
CA LYS A 335 5.49 -24.50 -5.59
C LYS A 335 4.83 -24.81 -6.95
N VAL A 336 3.96 -23.94 -7.47
CA VAL A 336 3.40 -24.11 -8.83
C VAL A 336 4.53 -24.21 -9.86
N LYS A 337 5.49 -23.27 -9.82
CA LYS A 337 6.64 -23.25 -10.75
C LYS A 337 7.51 -24.50 -10.62
N SER A 338 7.75 -24.99 -9.38
CA SER A 338 8.56 -26.18 -9.17
C SER A 338 7.87 -27.46 -9.65
N VAL A 339 6.56 -27.61 -9.37
CA VAL A 339 5.76 -28.78 -9.79
C VAL A 339 5.60 -28.82 -11.31
N GLU A 340 5.34 -27.67 -11.94
CA GLU A 340 5.33 -27.55 -13.40
C GLU A 340 6.63 -28.07 -14.02
N ARG A 341 7.79 -27.64 -13.49
CA ARG A 341 9.10 -28.07 -13.98
C ARG A 341 9.29 -29.57 -13.78
N GLN A 342 9.00 -30.07 -12.58
CA GLN A 342 9.23 -31.47 -12.22
C GLN A 342 8.31 -32.43 -12.98
N GLN A 343 7.02 -32.09 -13.13
CA GLN A 343 6.09 -32.91 -13.90
C GLN A 343 6.42 -32.87 -15.40
N ARG A 344 6.89 -31.75 -15.96
CA ARG A 344 7.42 -31.76 -17.35
C ARG A 344 8.63 -32.67 -17.51
N ILE A 345 9.58 -32.65 -16.57
CA ILE A 345 10.73 -33.57 -16.60
C ILE A 345 10.25 -35.02 -16.56
N ILE A 346 9.30 -35.34 -15.68
CA ILE A 346 8.74 -36.69 -15.59
C ILE A 346 8.06 -37.09 -16.90
N PHE A 347 7.16 -36.27 -17.43
CA PHE A 347 6.37 -36.61 -18.63
C PHE A 347 7.17 -36.62 -19.93
N PHE A 348 8.16 -35.74 -20.09
CA PHE A 348 8.87 -35.57 -21.36
C PHE A 348 10.27 -36.16 -21.36
N VAL A 349 10.85 -36.48 -20.20
CA VAL A 349 12.19 -37.07 -20.11
C VAL A 349 12.12 -38.46 -19.49
N VAL A 350 11.56 -38.58 -18.28
CA VAL A 350 11.62 -39.85 -17.53
C VAL A 350 10.71 -40.91 -18.14
N ILE A 351 9.42 -40.63 -18.31
CA ILE A 351 8.44 -41.59 -18.85
C ILE A 351 8.84 -42.07 -20.26
N PRO A 352 9.21 -41.19 -21.22
CA PRO A 352 9.64 -41.62 -22.54
C PRO A 352 10.90 -42.51 -22.51
N ASN A 353 11.87 -42.19 -21.65
CA ASN A 353 13.08 -42.99 -21.50
C ASN A 353 12.79 -44.38 -20.89
N VAL A 354 11.91 -44.45 -19.89
CA VAL A 354 11.48 -45.72 -19.28
C VAL A 354 10.71 -46.57 -20.30
N VAL A 355 9.78 -45.97 -21.04
CA VAL A 355 9.04 -46.68 -22.11
C VAL A 355 10.00 -47.17 -23.18
N GLY A 356 10.96 -46.35 -23.62
CA GLY A 356 11.98 -46.74 -24.58
C GLY A 356 12.85 -47.90 -24.10
N LEU A 357 13.24 -47.89 -22.82
CA LEU A 357 13.98 -48.99 -22.19
C LEU A 357 13.17 -50.29 -22.17
N VAL A 358 11.89 -50.22 -21.77
CA VAL A 358 10.98 -51.38 -21.75
C VAL A 358 10.79 -51.96 -23.15
N LEU A 359 10.60 -51.10 -24.16
CA LEU A 359 10.49 -51.53 -25.56
C LEU A 359 11.78 -52.20 -26.04
N MET A 360 12.96 -51.64 -25.73
CA MET A 360 14.24 -52.28 -26.04
C MET A 360 14.37 -53.65 -25.38
N LEU A 361 14.03 -53.78 -24.09
CA LEU A 361 14.08 -55.05 -23.38
C LEU A 361 13.12 -56.08 -23.99
N ILE A 362 11.92 -55.67 -24.42
CA ILE A 362 10.96 -56.53 -25.13
C ILE A 362 11.52 -56.98 -26.48
N VAL A 363 12.14 -56.08 -27.25
CA VAL A 363 12.75 -56.40 -28.55
C VAL A 363 13.91 -57.38 -28.38
N VAL A 364 14.82 -57.13 -27.43
CA VAL A 364 15.95 -58.02 -27.13
C VAL A 364 15.45 -59.40 -26.70
N ARG A 365 14.45 -59.45 -25.79
CA ARG A 365 13.85 -60.72 -25.36
C ARG A 365 13.22 -61.47 -26.54
N SER A 366 12.51 -60.78 -27.42
CA SER A 366 11.88 -61.37 -28.60
C SER A 366 12.90 -61.91 -29.60
N ALA A 367 14.01 -61.19 -29.81
CA ALA A 367 15.12 -61.65 -30.64
C ALA A 367 15.80 -62.89 -30.04
N LEU A 368 16.06 -62.90 -28.74
CA LEU A 368 16.65 -64.06 -28.05
C LEU A 368 15.76 -65.30 -28.08
N VAL A 369 14.43 -65.14 -28.01
CA VAL A 369 13.48 -66.25 -28.15
C VAL A 369 13.50 -66.80 -29.59
N LYS A 370 13.57 -65.93 -30.60
CA LYS A 370 13.67 -66.34 -32.02
C LYS A 370 14.96 -67.06 -32.38
N VAL A 371 16.05 -66.80 -31.65
CA VAL A 371 17.36 -67.46 -31.88
C VAL A 371 17.44 -68.82 -31.16
N ARG A 372 16.55 -69.08 -30.18
CA ARG A 372 16.49 -70.34 -29.43
C ARG A 372 15.41 -71.31 -29.92
N SER A 373 14.48 -70.87 -30.77
CA SER A 373 13.58 -71.71 -31.58
C SER A 373 14.26 -72.09 -32.88
#